data_AF-A0A8X7CBH2-F1
#
_entry.id   AF-A0A8X7CBH2-F1
#
_cell.length_a   1.000
_cell.length_b   1.000
_cell.length_c   1.000
_cell.angle_alpha   90.00
_cell.angle_beta   90.00
_cell.angle_gamma   90.00
#
_symmetry.space_group_name_H-M   'P 1'
#
loop_
_entity.id
_entity.type
_entity.pdbx_description
1 polymer ?
#
loop_
_entity_poly.entity_id
_entity_poly.type
_entity_poly.pdbx_seq_one_letter_code
_entity_poly.pdbx_strand_id
1 'polypeptide(L)'
;MGEKEERQGPDLTRIGLFKEMSYLEYSPPKLVFNEASCKGKQMMTNCTKTKTAMQDGYFNKSFPRIFEGEAYSDPIRLRRLNRLEAAKKNPDVKFIYSNPSKKP
;
A
#
# COMPACT_ATOMS: atom_id res chain seq x y z
N MET A 1 43.91 44.56 -43.22
CA MET A 1 45.36 44.28 -43.15
C MET A 1 45.81 44.68 -41.75
N GLY A 2 45.72 43.76 -40.79
CA GLY A 2 46.17 44.02 -39.41
C GLY A 2 47.61 43.56 -39.27
N GLU A 3 48.53 44.48 -39.01
CA GLU A 3 49.93 44.18 -38.73
C GLU A 3 50.02 43.28 -37.50
N LYS A 4 50.71 42.14 -37.65
CA LYS A 4 51.03 41.27 -36.52
C LYS A 4 52.34 41.77 -35.92
N GLU A 5 52.28 42.35 -34.72
CA GLU A 5 53.49 42.64 -33.94
C GLU A 5 54.29 41.34 -33.73
N GLU A 6 55.53 41.31 -34.23
CA GLU A 6 56.50 40.27 -33.89
C GLU A 6 56.94 40.46 -32.43
N ARG A 7 56.37 39.67 -31.52
CA ARG A 7 56.90 39.58 -30.16
C ARG A 7 58.28 38.91 -30.20
N GLN A 8 59.31 39.69 -29.90
CA GLN A 8 60.69 39.22 -29.82
C GLN A 8 60.86 38.29 -28.60
N GLY A 9 60.61 37.00 -28.81
CA GLY A 9 60.85 35.94 -27.84
C GLY A 9 62.31 35.45 -27.84
N PRO A 10 62.71 34.63 -26.85
CA PRO A 10 64.07 34.10 -26.74
C PRO A 10 64.50 33.33 -28.01
N ASP A 11 65.78 33.44 -28.40
CA ASP A 11 66.32 32.96 -29.68
C ASP A 11 66.02 31.49 -29.99
N LEU A 12 65.94 30.64 -28.95
CA LEU A 12 65.57 29.23 -29.08
C LEU A 12 64.18 29.02 -29.69
N THR A 13 63.24 29.93 -29.44
CA THR A 13 61.88 29.92 -29.98
C THR A 13 61.85 30.43 -31.42
N ARG A 14 62.75 31.37 -31.76
CA ARG A 14 62.88 31.96 -33.10
C ARG A 14 63.50 31.00 -34.10
N ILE A 15 64.50 30.22 -33.67
CA ILE A 15 65.17 29.21 -34.50
C ILE A 15 64.29 27.96 -34.69
N GLY A 16 63.25 27.79 -33.85
CA GLY A 16 62.36 26.63 -33.89
C GLY A 16 62.97 25.36 -33.28
N LEU A 17 64.03 25.51 -32.47
CA LEU A 17 64.76 24.38 -31.87
C LEU A 17 63.96 23.68 -30.78
N PHE A 18 63.14 24.44 -30.04
CA PHE A 18 62.31 23.95 -28.97
C PHE A 18 60.91 24.57 -29.02
N LYS A 19 59.90 23.71 -29.01
CA LYS A 19 58.50 24.08 -28.78
C LYS A 19 57.92 23.07 -27.81
N GLU A 20 57.27 23.56 -26.75
CA GLU A 20 56.55 22.68 -25.83
C GLU A 20 55.45 21.94 -26.60
N MET A 21 55.37 20.63 -26.41
CA MET A 21 54.27 19.81 -26.92
C MET A 21 52.96 20.32 -26.30
N SER A 22 51.93 20.54 -27.12
CA SER A 22 50.60 20.83 -26.58
C SER A 22 50.13 19.64 -25.75
N TYR A 23 49.63 19.91 -24.54
CA TYR A 23 48.98 18.88 -23.74
C TYR A 23 47.81 18.26 -24.52
N LEU A 24 47.66 16.94 -24.40
CA LEU A 24 46.46 16.27 -24.89
C LEU A 24 45.30 16.63 -23.98
N GLU A 25 44.44 17.55 -24.42
CA GLU A 25 43.12 17.73 -23.80
C GLU A 25 42.27 16.49 -24.10
N TYR A 26 42.29 15.54 -23.17
CA TYR A 26 41.43 14.37 -23.26
C TYR A 26 40.02 14.74 -22.81
N SER A 27 39.12 14.93 -23.78
CA SER A 27 37.68 14.96 -23.52
C SER A 27 37.14 13.53 -23.60
N PRO A 28 36.79 12.88 -22.48
CA PRO A 28 36.24 11.54 -22.54
C PRO A 28 34.93 11.55 -23.34
N PRO A 29 34.70 10.58 -24.24
CA PRO A 29 33.40 10.43 -24.86
C PRO A 29 32.35 10.21 -23.78
N LYS A 30 31.17 10.81 -23.95
CA LYS A 30 30.02 10.65 -23.04
C LYS A 30 29.45 9.24 -23.17
N LEU A 31 30.17 8.25 -22.65
CA LEU A 31 29.71 6.87 -22.56
C LEU A 31 28.80 6.76 -21.33
N VAL A 32 27.54 6.42 -21.56
CA VAL A 32 26.59 6.16 -20.48
C VAL A 32 26.75 4.69 -20.09
N PHE A 33 27.23 4.45 -18.88
CA PHE A 33 27.35 3.09 -18.35
C PHE A 33 25.97 2.45 -18.19
N ASN A 34 25.80 1.23 -18.70
CA ASN A 34 24.60 0.42 -18.55
C ASN A 34 23.30 1.11 -19.02
N GLU A 35 23.25 1.48 -20.29
CA GLU A 35 22.06 2.11 -20.91
C GLU A 35 20.76 1.31 -20.72
N ALA A 36 20.85 -0.01 -20.63
CA ALA A 36 19.69 -0.87 -20.42
C ALA A 36 19.02 -0.60 -19.07
N SER A 37 19.77 -0.22 -18.04
CA SER A 37 19.20 0.14 -16.74
C SER A 37 18.41 1.46 -16.76
N CYS A 38 18.76 2.37 -17.66
CA CYS A 38 18.05 3.63 -17.88
C CYS A 38 16.78 3.45 -18.73
N LYS A 39 16.67 2.33 -19.45
CA LYS A 39 15.61 2.06 -20.43
C LYS A 39 14.72 0.92 -19.91
N GLY A 40 13.57 1.24 -19.31
CA GLY A 40 12.59 0.23 -18.94
C GLY A 40 11.71 0.62 -17.76
N LYS A 41 10.82 -0.31 -17.38
CA LYS A 41 9.97 -0.15 -16.20
C LYS A 41 10.77 -0.58 -14.97
N GLN A 42 10.90 0.33 -14.00
CA GLN A 42 11.56 0.04 -12.73
C GLN A 42 10.63 -0.70 -11.78
N MET A 43 11.22 -1.32 -10.75
CA MET A 43 10.46 -1.93 -9.66
C MET A 43 9.57 -0.88 -8.99
N MET A 44 8.27 -1.18 -8.89
CA MET A 44 7.34 -0.29 -8.20
C MET A 44 7.45 -0.53 -6.70
N THR A 45 7.80 0.52 -5.96
CA THR A 45 7.68 0.52 -4.51
C THR A 45 6.35 1.17 -4.14
N ASN A 46 5.61 0.54 -3.23
CA ASN A 46 4.40 1.15 -2.69
C ASN A 46 4.81 2.14 -1.59
N CYS A 47 4.27 3.36 -1.64
CA CYS A 47 4.42 4.32 -0.56
C CYS A 47 3.44 4.04 0.59
N THR A 48 3.81 4.39 1.81
CA THR A 48 2.94 4.24 2.99
C THR A 48 1.70 5.13 2.87
N LYS A 49 0.51 4.54 3.02
CA LYS A 49 -0.76 5.28 3.02
C LYS A 49 -1.01 5.86 4.41
N THR A 50 -0.92 7.19 4.56
CA THR A 50 -1.04 7.88 5.86
C THR A 50 -2.42 8.49 6.15
N LYS A 51 -3.26 8.67 5.13
CA LYS A 51 -4.51 9.46 5.22
C LYS A 51 -5.74 8.73 4.67
N THR A 52 -5.94 7.46 5.00
CA THR A 52 -7.15 6.74 4.60
C THR A 52 -7.56 5.73 5.66
N ALA A 53 -8.84 5.74 6.04
CA ALA A 53 -9.45 4.72 6.91
C ALA A 53 -9.74 3.40 6.16
N MET A 54 -9.07 3.17 5.02
CA MET A 54 -9.23 2.00 4.18
C MET A 54 -8.25 0.89 4.58
N GLN A 55 -8.59 -0.35 4.27
CA GLN A 55 -7.78 -1.53 4.60
C GLN A 55 -6.36 -1.46 4.03
N ASP A 56 -6.16 -0.74 2.93
CA ASP A 56 -4.89 -0.61 2.21
C ASP A 56 -3.71 -0.09 3.06
N GLY A 57 -3.97 0.51 4.23
CA GLY A 57 -2.95 0.94 5.19
C GLY A 57 -2.53 -0.12 6.21
N TYR A 58 -3.19 -1.28 6.25
CA TYR A 58 -2.96 -2.35 7.22
C TYR A 58 -2.40 -3.60 6.53
N PHE A 59 -1.59 -4.37 7.26
CA PHE A 59 -1.01 -5.62 6.73
C PHE A 59 -2.07 -6.72 6.52
N ASN A 60 -3.14 -6.70 7.31
CA ASN A 60 -4.22 -7.67 7.19
C ASN A 60 -4.99 -7.43 5.88
N LYS A 61 -5.51 -8.50 5.28
CA LYS A 61 -6.34 -8.40 4.06
C LYS A 61 -7.74 -7.83 4.35
N SER A 62 -8.23 -8.02 5.57
CA SER A 62 -9.54 -7.52 6.01
C SER A 62 -9.47 -7.18 7.50
N PHE A 63 -10.33 -6.24 7.92
CA PHE A 63 -10.50 -5.90 9.33
C PHE A 63 -11.26 -7.03 10.03
N PRO A 64 -10.68 -7.67 11.05
CA PRO A 64 -11.45 -8.58 11.89
C PRO A 64 -12.45 -7.75 12.70
N ARG A 65 -13.74 -7.82 12.36
CA ARG A 65 -14.78 -7.19 13.18
C ARG A 65 -15.26 -8.19 14.23
N ILE A 66 -15.37 -7.71 15.48
CA ILE A 66 -15.74 -8.53 16.64
C ILE A 66 -17.14 -9.12 16.47
N PHE A 67 -18.03 -8.41 15.79
CA PHE A 67 -19.44 -8.77 15.63
C PHE A 67 -19.78 -9.30 14.23
N GLU A 68 -18.82 -9.85 13.48
CA GLU A 68 -19.16 -10.51 12.20
C GLU A 68 -19.92 -11.82 12.48
N GLY A 69 -21.16 -11.91 11.99
CA GLY A 69 -21.97 -13.12 12.13
C GLY A 69 -22.74 -13.22 13.45
N GLU A 70 -22.55 -12.30 14.38
CA GLU A 70 -23.52 -12.09 15.45
C GLU A 70 -24.78 -11.49 14.82
N ALA A 71 -25.81 -12.32 14.67
CA ALA A 71 -27.10 -11.84 14.24
C ALA A 71 -27.57 -10.74 15.21
N TYR A 72 -28.14 -9.66 14.69
CA TYR A 72 -28.88 -8.63 15.42
C TYR A 72 -30.15 -9.21 16.08
N SER A 73 -30.06 -10.36 16.73
CA SER A 73 -31.17 -10.99 17.42
C SER A 73 -31.41 -10.23 18.71
N ASP A 74 -32.42 -9.38 18.69
CA ASP A 74 -32.90 -8.70 19.88
C ASP A 74 -33.37 -9.74 20.92
N PRO A 75 -32.69 -9.86 22.07
CA PRO A 75 -33.04 -10.85 23.10
C PRO A 75 -34.44 -10.58 23.67
N ILE A 76 -34.93 -9.34 23.65
CA ILE A 76 -36.26 -8.96 24.11
C ILE A 76 -37.31 -9.50 23.14
N ARG A 77 -37.10 -9.32 21.84
CA ARG A 77 -37.95 -9.89 20.79
C ARG A 77 -38.01 -11.42 20.90
N LEU A 78 -36.88 -12.10 21.08
CA LEU A 78 -36.83 -13.55 21.24
C LEU A 78 -37.62 -14.03 22.47
N ARG A 79 -37.40 -13.40 23.63
CA ARG A 79 -38.19 -13.72 24.85
C ARG A 79 -39.69 -13.56 24.63
N ARG A 80 -40.11 -12.49 23.93
CA ARG A 80 -41.52 -12.24 23.63
C ARG A 80 -42.13 -13.34 22.76
N LEU A 81 -41.42 -13.74 21.69
CA LEU A 81 -41.87 -14.79 20.78
C LEU A 81 -41.99 -16.14 21.50
N ASN A 82 -40.99 -16.51 22.29
CA ASN A 82 -41.00 -17.75 23.08
C ASN A 82 -42.20 -17.80 24.05
N ARG A 83 -42.53 -16.68 24.69
CA ARG A 83 -43.71 -16.59 25.58
C ARG A 83 -45.03 -16.80 24.82
N LEU A 84 -45.16 -16.21 23.64
CA LEU A 84 -46.35 -16.38 22.80
C LEU A 84 -46.49 -17.82 22.29
N GLU A 85 -45.39 -18.46 21.90
CA GLU A 85 -45.40 -19.87 21.50
C GLU A 85 -45.74 -20.80 22.67
N ALA A 86 -45.21 -20.54 23.87
CA ALA A 86 -45.55 -21.29 25.07
C ALA A 86 -47.04 -21.14 25.42
N ALA A 87 -47.60 -19.94 25.28
CA ALA A 87 -49.03 -19.70 25.51
C ALA A 87 -49.92 -20.46 24.51
N LYS A 88 -49.51 -20.55 23.23
CA LYS A 88 -50.23 -21.35 22.21
C LYS A 88 -50.25 -22.85 22.51
N LYS A 89 -49.22 -23.37 23.21
CA LYS A 89 -49.14 -24.78 23.59
C LYS A 89 -50.06 -25.14 24.76
N ASN A 90 -50.51 -24.16 25.54
CA ASN A 90 -51.51 -24.38 26.57
C ASN A 90 -52.88 -24.43 25.89
N PRO A 91 -53.52 -25.60 25.74
CA PRO A 91 -54.88 -25.64 25.25
C PRO A 91 -55.76 -24.90 26.25
N ASP A 92 -56.69 -24.08 25.75
CA ASP A 92 -57.67 -23.30 26.53
C ASP A 92 -58.71 -24.18 27.27
N VAL A 93 -58.36 -25.44 27.52
CA VAL A 93 -59.16 -26.42 28.21
C VAL A 93 -58.99 -26.16 29.70
N LYS A 94 -60.03 -25.58 30.29
CA LYS A 94 -60.21 -25.45 31.73
C LYS A 94 -59.80 -26.77 32.38
N PHE A 95 -58.75 -26.77 33.21
CA PHE A 95 -58.26 -27.97 33.89
C PHE A 95 -59.42 -28.65 34.61
N ILE A 96 -59.89 -29.78 34.08
CA ILE A 96 -60.99 -30.54 34.67
C ILE A 96 -60.35 -31.51 35.67
N TYR A 97 -60.63 -31.31 36.96
CA TYR A 97 -60.28 -32.30 37.97
C TYR A 97 -61.03 -33.60 37.66
N SER A 98 -60.34 -34.60 37.14
CA SER A 98 -60.86 -35.96 37.12
C SER A 98 -60.82 -36.47 38.56
N ASN A 99 -61.94 -36.38 39.27
CA ASN A 99 -62.04 -36.97 40.60
C ASN A 99 -61.94 -38.51 40.42
N PRO A 100 -60.95 -39.21 41.01
CA PRO A 100 -60.91 -40.67 40.90
C PRO A 100 -62.14 -41.25 41.59
N SER A 101 -62.85 -42.18 40.93
CA SER A 101 -64.01 -42.82 41.57
C SER A 101 -63.54 -43.52 42.86
N LYS A 102 -64.28 -43.33 43.95
CA LYS A 102 -64.04 -44.08 45.20
C LYS A 102 -64.04 -45.58 44.86
N LYS A 103 -62.95 -46.27 45.20
CA LYS A 103 -62.86 -47.73 45.07
C LYS A 103 -63.91 -48.38 45.99
N PRO A 104 -64.51 -49.51 45.57
CA PRO A 104 -65.51 -50.24 46.36
C PRO A 104 -64.95 -50.69 47.71
#